data_AF-A0A832N4L1-F1
#
_entry.id   AF-A0A832N4L1-F1
#
_cell.length_a   1.000
_cell.length_b   1.000
_cell.length_c   1.000
_cell.angle_alpha   90.00
_cell.angle_beta   90.00
_cell.angle_gamma   90.00
#
_symmetry.space_group_name_H-M   'P 1'
#
loop_
_entity.id
_entity.type
_entity.pdbx_description
1 polymer ?
#
loop_
_entity_poly.entity_id
_entity_poly.type
_entity_poly.pdbx_seq_one_letter_code
_entity_poly.pdbx_strand_id
1 'polypeptide(L)'
;MSGAQITVLDQRAMTWLLAGLGLTILPHSLYLPIWVSALALAIGGWRWLAAQRNWPLPHNKLKLLLTLALVVAIFANYGTVAGRDSGTALLVMMMGLKLMELRQRRDVMVLMFLAYFLLITHFIFSQSIAMAVYVMCCAWLLLSLHMHLTSMERRPVRHSLRTAAGLMLLGLPMMLLLFVLFPRIEGPIWGLPDDVYAGMTGIGDSMSPGAISSLSQSNAIAFRVKFDAAVPTPAQRYWRGPVLWLTDGRNWNIGPEQRPASWQPAISAERSSAVSYTVTLEPHNQKWLFALDIPATASEHGQISSELQLIASKKVRKRLKYHMTSYLSYNTGQLNGFERRLGLFLPKNRNPRTLALGRALQLQSRSDAEVVEKALAMFRQQPFVYSLRPPLLDSNHPSDQFLFETRIGFCEHFASSFTMLMRAAGIPARVVTGYQGAELNPVDDYYIVRQRDAHAWSEVWLPKQGWVRVDPTAAVAPERIESSIDISQLSTTAVQFTVPHSDMLSKAWQQFNLNLDAINNRWNQLVLGYGPDQQQKFLQNLGLD
;
A
#
# COMPACT_ATOMS: atom_id res chain seq x y z
N MET A 1 -5.00 -35.61 -54.90
CA MET A 1 -6.13 -34.90 -54.24
C MET A 1 -5.55 -33.94 -53.22
N SER A 2 -5.96 -32.68 -53.34
CA SER A 2 -5.43 -31.48 -52.67
C SER A 2 -5.48 -31.60 -51.13
N GLY A 3 -4.31 -31.53 -50.47
CA GLY A 3 -4.22 -31.31 -49.03
C GLY A 3 -4.71 -29.91 -48.68
N ALA A 4 -5.92 -29.82 -48.12
CA ALA A 4 -6.52 -28.57 -47.70
C ALA A 4 -5.62 -27.86 -46.67
N GLN A 5 -5.25 -26.62 -46.92
CA GLN A 5 -4.56 -25.76 -45.95
C GLN A 5 -5.45 -25.59 -44.71
N ILE A 6 -5.02 -26.15 -43.57
CA ILE A 6 -5.80 -26.22 -42.32
C ILE A 6 -5.80 -24.88 -41.54
N THR A 7 -5.03 -23.87 -41.97
CA THR A 7 -4.89 -22.61 -41.24
C THR A 7 -5.14 -21.38 -42.11
N VAL A 8 -5.98 -20.47 -41.61
CA VAL A 8 -6.30 -19.17 -42.23
C VAL A 8 -5.12 -18.21 -42.25
N LEU A 9 -4.15 -18.44 -41.36
CA LEU A 9 -2.96 -17.63 -41.20
C LEU A 9 -1.75 -18.46 -41.63
N ASP A 10 -0.78 -17.80 -42.26
CA ASP A 10 0.54 -18.39 -42.49
C ASP A 10 1.31 -18.51 -41.15
N GLN A 11 2.41 -19.27 -41.18
CA GLN A 11 3.18 -19.55 -39.96
C GLN A 11 3.73 -18.27 -39.30
N ARG A 12 4.14 -17.28 -40.11
CA ARG A 12 4.67 -16.01 -39.61
C ARG A 12 3.58 -15.15 -38.98
N ALA A 13 2.42 -15.03 -39.62
CA ALA A 13 1.26 -14.34 -39.09
C ALA A 13 0.77 -14.98 -37.79
N MET A 14 0.81 -16.32 -37.68
CA MET A 14 0.51 -17.02 -36.43
C MET A 14 1.51 -16.66 -35.32
N THR A 15 2.82 -16.61 -35.61
CA THR A 15 3.81 -16.20 -34.61
C THR A 15 3.60 -14.77 -34.13
N TRP A 16 3.31 -13.84 -35.04
CA TRP A 16 3.05 -12.44 -34.68
C TRP A 16 1.77 -12.28 -33.87
N LEU A 17 0.74 -13.06 -34.20
CA LEU A 17 -0.50 -13.10 -33.42
C LEU A 17 -0.25 -13.58 -31.99
N LEU A 18 0.41 -14.73 -31.83
CA LEU A 18 0.71 -15.27 -30.51
C LEU A 18 1.64 -14.35 -29.70
N ALA A 19 2.60 -13.67 -30.33
CA ALA A 19 3.44 -12.68 -29.67
C ALA A 19 2.62 -11.47 -29.18
N GLY A 20 1.71 -10.94 -30.00
CA GLY A 20 0.83 -9.82 -29.60
C GLY A 20 -0.11 -10.19 -28.44
N LEU A 21 -0.67 -11.40 -28.46
CA LEU A 21 -1.48 -11.90 -27.35
C LEU A 21 -0.66 -12.16 -26.09
N GLY A 22 0.54 -12.72 -26.24
CA GLY A 22 1.47 -12.98 -25.15
C GLY A 22 1.87 -11.69 -24.43
N LEU A 23 2.19 -10.63 -25.18
CA LEU A 23 2.41 -9.31 -24.62
C LEU A 23 1.17 -8.85 -23.85
N THR A 24 -0.03 -8.94 -24.43
CA THR A 24 -1.26 -8.51 -23.74
C THR A 24 -1.51 -9.25 -22.42
N ILE A 25 -1.19 -10.55 -22.33
CA ILE A 25 -1.36 -11.38 -21.13
C ILE A 25 -0.26 -11.14 -20.09
N LEU A 26 0.96 -10.75 -20.51
CA LEU A 26 2.15 -10.77 -19.65
C LEU A 26 1.98 -10.04 -18.30
N PRO A 27 1.43 -8.81 -18.21
CA PRO A 27 1.26 -8.17 -16.91
C PRO A 27 0.20 -8.84 -16.03
N HIS A 28 -0.80 -9.49 -16.64
CA HIS A 28 -1.83 -10.23 -15.90
C HIS A 28 -1.26 -11.44 -15.17
N SER A 29 -0.13 -12.00 -15.61
CA SER A 29 0.51 -13.13 -14.91
C SER A 29 1.06 -12.76 -13.52
N LEU A 30 1.20 -11.47 -13.23
CA LEU A 30 1.61 -10.97 -11.90
C LEU A 30 0.46 -10.99 -10.89
N TYR A 31 -0.79 -11.00 -11.36
CA TYR A 31 -1.99 -10.89 -10.53
C TYR A 31 -2.84 -12.17 -10.54
N LEU A 32 -2.78 -12.95 -11.62
CA LEU A 32 -3.55 -14.17 -11.79
C LEU A 32 -2.83 -15.40 -11.21
N PRO A 33 -3.57 -16.43 -10.75
CA PRO A 33 -3.01 -17.69 -10.33
C PRO A 33 -2.09 -18.28 -11.40
N ILE A 34 -0.99 -18.86 -10.95
CA ILE A 34 0.06 -19.41 -11.81
C ILE A 34 -0.51 -20.40 -12.84
N TRP A 35 -1.53 -21.18 -12.47
CA TRP A 35 -2.16 -22.15 -13.35
C TRP A 35 -2.84 -21.52 -14.57
N VAL A 36 -3.40 -20.31 -14.44
CA VAL A 36 -4.05 -19.58 -15.54
C VAL A 36 -3.01 -19.21 -16.58
N SER A 37 -1.90 -18.61 -16.13
CA SER A 37 -0.78 -18.21 -16.99
C SER A 37 -0.10 -19.43 -17.63
N ALA A 38 0.11 -20.50 -16.86
CA ALA A 38 0.69 -21.74 -17.36
C ALA A 38 -0.18 -22.38 -18.45
N LEU A 39 -1.50 -22.40 -18.27
CA LEU A 39 -2.43 -22.94 -19.26
C LEU A 39 -2.50 -22.06 -20.52
N ALA A 40 -2.49 -20.73 -20.38
CA ALA A 40 -2.45 -19.82 -21.51
C ALA A 40 -1.17 -20.03 -22.36
N LEU A 41 -0.02 -20.19 -21.71
CA LEU A 41 1.25 -20.52 -22.37
C LEU A 41 1.21 -21.90 -23.03
N ALA A 42 0.64 -22.91 -22.36
CA ALA A 42 0.50 -24.26 -22.91
C ALA A 42 -0.39 -24.27 -24.17
N ILE A 43 -1.53 -23.57 -24.14
CA ILE A 43 -2.44 -23.47 -25.29
C ILE A 43 -1.75 -22.68 -26.43
N GLY A 44 -1.06 -21.58 -26.11
CA GLY A 44 -0.30 -20.81 -27.10
C GLY A 44 0.81 -21.63 -27.76
N GLY A 45 1.60 -22.36 -26.97
CA GLY A 45 2.66 -23.25 -27.44
C GLY A 45 2.13 -24.41 -28.27
N TRP A 46 1.05 -25.07 -27.81
CA TRP A 46 0.35 -26.09 -28.60
C TRP A 46 -0.14 -25.53 -29.93
N ARG A 47 -0.74 -24.32 -29.95
CA ARG A 47 -1.24 -23.71 -31.18
C ARG A 47 -0.11 -23.38 -32.16
N TRP A 48 1.02 -22.89 -31.65
CA TRP A 48 2.22 -22.63 -32.44
C TRP A 48 2.78 -23.91 -33.08
N LEU A 49 2.90 -24.99 -32.30
CA LEU A 49 3.33 -26.31 -32.81
C LEU A 49 2.35 -26.88 -33.84
N ALA A 50 1.05 -26.76 -33.57
CA ALA A 50 0.01 -27.21 -34.48
C ALA A 50 0.04 -26.46 -35.81
N ALA A 51 0.38 -25.17 -35.81
CA ALA A 51 0.53 -24.38 -37.03
C ALA A 51 1.80 -24.73 -37.83
N GLN A 52 2.89 -25.13 -37.17
CA GLN A 52 4.09 -25.60 -37.86
C GLN A 52 3.95 -27.00 -38.44
N ARG A 53 3.35 -27.91 -37.67
CA ARG A 53 3.20 -29.32 -38.04
C ARG A 53 1.87 -29.64 -38.73
N ASN A 54 1.06 -28.62 -39.02
CA ASN A 54 -0.27 -28.74 -39.63
C ASN A 54 -1.20 -29.74 -38.91
N TRP A 55 -1.17 -29.75 -37.58
CA TRP A 55 -2.02 -30.63 -36.78
C TRP A 55 -3.50 -30.24 -36.88
N PRO A 56 -4.43 -31.22 -36.86
CA PRO A 56 -5.85 -30.93 -36.86
C PRO A 56 -6.27 -30.22 -35.57
N LEU A 57 -7.26 -29.33 -35.69
CA LEU A 57 -7.86 -28.67 -34.53
C LEU A 57 -8.68 -29.66 -33.71
N PRO A 58 -8.77 -29.47 -32.38
CA PRO A 58 -9.48 -30.36 -31.48
C PRO A 58 -10.99 -30.40 -31.77
N HIS A 59 -11.60 -31.55 -31.48
CA HIS A 59 -13.03 -31.77 -31.70
C HIS A 59 -13.90 -30.92 -30.76
N ASN A 60 -15.12 -30.57 -31.20
CA ASN A 60 -16.02 -29.68 -30.46
C ASN A 60 -16.36 -30.18 -29.04
N LYS A 61 -16.50 -31.50 -28.85
CA LYS A 61 -16.76 -32.12 -27.54
C LYS A 61 -15.63 -31.86 -26.53
N LEU A 62 -14.37 -31.96 -26.96
CA LEU A 62 -13.21 -31.69 -26.11
C LEU A 62 -13.17 -30.22 -25.69
N LYS A 63 -13.44 -29.29 -26.61
CA LYS A 63 -13.51 -27.86 -26.31
C LYS A 63 -14.63 -27.53 -25.32
N LEU A 64 -15.80 -28.14 -25.47
CA LEU A 64 -16.91 -27.97 -24.54
C LEU A 64 -16.54 -28.46 -23.14
N LEU A 65 -15.94 -29.65 -23.04
CA LEU A 65 -15.47 -30.21 -21.78
C LEU A 65 -14.42 -29.32 -21.12
N LEU A 66 -13.43 -28.85 -21.89
CA LEU A 66 -12.42 -27.91 -21.40
C LEU A 66 -13.04 -26.58 -20.92
N THR A 67 -14.04 -26.06 -21.65
CA THR A 67 -14.74 -24.83 -21.26
C THR A 67 -15.44 -25.00 -19.91
N LEU A 68 -16.19 -26.09 -19.75
CA LEU A 68 -16.87 -26.41 -18.49
C LEU A 68 -15.87 -26.60 -17.34
N ALA A 69 -14.79 -27.34 -17.58
CA ALA A 69 -13.74 -27.56 -16.60
C ALA A 69 -13.08 -26.24 -16.15
N LEU A 70 -12.81 -25.32 -17.08
CA LEU A 70 -12.22 -24.02 -16.78
C LEU A 70 -13.15 -23.12 -15.99
N VAL A 71 -14.44 -23.10 -16.33
CA VAL A 71 -15.43 -22.33 -15.56
C VAL A 71 -15.52 -22.87 -14.13
N VAL A 72 -15.56 -24.19 -13.95
CA VAL A 72 -15.55 -24.83 -12.62
C VAL A 72 -14.26 -24.52 -11.87
N ALA A 73 -13.09 -24.58 -12.51
CA ALA A 73 -11.82 -24.26 -11.89
C ALA A 73 -11.73 -22.79 -11.43
N ILE A 74 -12.20 -21.85 -12.25
CA ILE A 74 -12.28 -20.43 -11.89
C ILE A 74 -13.24 -20.26 -10.70
N PHE A 75 -14.43 -20.87 -10.74
CA PHE A 75 -15.40 -20.78 -9.65
C PHE A 75 -14.86 -21.37 -8.35
N ALA A 76 -14.17 -22.52 -8.41
CA ALA A 76 -13.57 -23.15 -7.23
C ALA A 76 -12.44 -22.30 -6.62
N ASN A 77 -11.66 -21.59 -7.46
CA ASN A 77 -10.55 -20.75 -7.00
C ASN A 77 -11.01 -19.40 -6.43
N TYR A 78 -12.05 -18.80 -7.00
CA TYR A 78 -12.46 -17.43 -6.67
C TYR A 78 -13.81 -17.32 -5.95
N GLY A 79 -14.60 -18.40 -5.87
CA GLY A 79 -15.96 -18.41 -5.32
C GLY A 79 -17.01 -17.67 -6.17
N THR A 80 -16.59 -16.97 -7.23
CA THR A 80 -17.44 -16.23 -8.17
C THR A 80 -16.82 -16.19 -9.55
N VAL A 81 -17.67 -16.19 -10.58
CA VAL A 81 -17.26 -15.93 -11.98
C VAL A 81 -17.32 -14.43 -12.31
N ALA A 82 -18.07 -13.65 -11.52
CA ALA A 82 -18.18 -12.21 -11.64
C ALA A 82 -17.24 -11.54 -10.61
N GLY A 83 -16.16 -10.94 -11.09
CA GLY A 83 -15.17 -10.29 -10.26
C GLY A 83 -14.02 -9.72 -11.08
N ARG A 84 -13.20 -8.82 -10.50
CA ARG A 84 -12.01 -8.27 -11.18
C ARG A 84 -11.08 -9.39 -11.63
N ASP A 85 -10.69 -10.25 -10.68
CA ASP A 85 -9.66 -11.27 -10.91
C ASP A 85 -10.24 -12.46 -11.67
N SER A 86 -11.41 -12.97 -11.26
CA SER A 86 -12.09 -14.08 -11.93
C SER A 86 -12.57 -13.73 -13.34
N GLY A 87 -13.07 -12.51 -13.56
CA GLY A 87 -13.45 -12.02 -14.89
C GLY A 87 -12.24 -11.87 -15.82
N THR A 88 -11.11 -11.36 -15.31
CA THR A 88 -9.87 -11.28 -16.10
C THR A 88 -9.31 -12.66 -16.42
N ALA A 89 -9.30 -13.58 -15.46
CA ALA A 89 -8.91 -14.98 -15.69
C ALA A 89 -9.80 -15.63 -16.75
N LEU A 90 -11.11 -15.41 -16.70
CA LEU A 90 -12.06 -15.90 -17.69
C LEU A 90 -11.74 -15.36 -19.09
N LEU A 91 -11.44 -14.06 -19.24
CA LEU A 91 -11.06 -13.48 -20.53
C LEU A 91 -9.78 -14.10 -21.11
N VAL A 92 -8.75 -14.31 -20.28
CA VAL A 92 -7.50 -14.97 -20.69
C VAL A 92 -7.80 -16.41 -21.16
N MET A 93 -8.64 -17.14 -20.42
CA MET A 93 -9.05 -18.51 -20.78
C MET A 93 -9.91 -18.54 -22.04
N MET A 94 -10.86 -17.62 -22.20
CA MET A 94 -11.66 -17.48 -23.42
C MET A 94 -10.78 -17.20 -24.63
N MET A 95 -9.76 -16.36 -24.48
CA MET A 95 -8.79 -16.08 -25.53
C MET A 95 -7.98 -17.34 -25.90
N GLY A 96 -7.54 -18.11 -24.90
CA GLY A 96 -6.91 -19.43 -25.10
C GLY A 96 -7.82 -20.41 -25.83
N LEU A 97 -9.05 -20.60 -25.38
CA LEU A 97 -10.03 -21.46 -26.02
C LEU A 97 -10.31 -21.02 -27.47
N LYS A 98 -10.40 -19.71 -27.72
CA LYS A 98 -10.62 -19.17 -29.06
C LYS A 98 -9.45 -19.46 -30.01
N LEU A 99 -8.21 -19.52 -29.52
CA LEU A 99 -7.06 -19.96 -30.33
C LEU A 99 -7.21 -21.40 -30.84
N MET A 100 -7.92 -22.27 -30.11
CA MET A 100 -8.20 -23.66 -30.51
C MET A 100 -9.29 -23.75 -31.60
N GLU A 101 -9.96 -22.64 -31.93
CA GLU A 101 -11.07 -22.58 -32.88
C GLU A 101 -10.76 -21.77 -34.15
N LEU A 102 -9.51 -21.33 -34.32
CA LEU A 102 -9.15 -20.36 -35.35
C LEU A 102 -9.22 -20.96 -36.77
N ARG A 103 -10.38 -20.85 -37.43
CA ARG A 103 -10.70 -21.47 -38.73
C ARG A 103 -11.05 -20.49 -39.83
N GLN A 104 -11.45 -19.27 -39.48
CA GLN A 104 -11.87 -18.23 -40.43
C GLN A 104 -11.27 -16.87 -40.05
N ARG A 105 -11.23 -15.92 -41.00
CA ARG A 105 -10.76 -14.55 -40.71
C ARG A 105 -11.58 -13.86 -39.62
N ARG A 106 -12.87 -14.17 -39.51
CA ARG A 106 -13.73 -13.71 -38.40
C ARG A 106 -13.20 -14.12 -37.03
N ASP A 107 -12.59 -15.31 -36.92
CA ASP A 107 -12.08 -15.80 -35.64
C ASP A 107 -10.86 -15.00 -35.18
N VAL A 108 -10.05 -14.56 -36.14
CA VAL A 108 -8.93 -13.63 -35.89
C VAL A 108 -9.47 -12.28 -35.39
N MET A 109 -10.51 -11.73 -36.01
CA MET A 109 -11.12 -10.48 -35.54
C MET A 109 -11.68 -10.59 -34.12
N VAL A 110 -12.38 -11.67 -33.80
CA VAL A 110 -12.90 -11.94 -32.44
C VAL A 110 -11.75 -11.98 -31.44
N LEU A 111 -10.65 -12.65 -31.79
CA LEU A 111 -9.48 -12.74 -30.93
C LEU A 111 -8.81 -11.37 -30.70
N MET A 112 -8.77 -10.52 -31.73
CA MET A 112 -8.28 -9.14 -31.60
C MET A 112 -9.18 -8.29 -30.70
N PHE A 113 -10.51 -8.42 -30.80
CA PHE A 113 -11.43 -7.74 -29.89
C PHE A 113 -11.28 -8.21 -28.43
N LEU A 114 -11.10 -9.52 -28.21
CA LEU A 114 -10.78 -10.05 -26.88
C LEU A 114 -9.46 -9.48 -26.36
N ALA A 115 -8.44 -9.33 -27.21
CA ALA A 115 -7.16 -8.72 -26.83
C ALA A 115 -7.30 -7.24 -26.47
N TYR A 116 -8.07 -6.45 -27.23
CA TYR A 116 -8.36 -5.05 -26.87
C TYR A 116 -9.13 -4.94 -25.56
N PHE A 117 -10.12 -5.80 -25.34
CA PHE A 117 -10.86 -5.82 -24.08
C PHE A 117 -9.94 -6.19 -22.90
N LEU A 118 -9.07 -7.19 -23.07
CA LEU A 118 -8.07 -7.57 -22.08
C LEU A 118 -7.01 -6.48 -21.84
N LEU A 119 -6.73 -5.61 -22.82
CA LEU A 119 -5.88 -4.44 -22.61
C LEU A 119 -6.53 -3.42 -21.68
N ILE A 120 -7.84 -3.23 -21.76
CA ILE A 120 -8.57 -2.30 -20.89
C ILE A 120 -8.54 -2.79 -19.45
N THR A 121 -8.62 -4.10 -19.21
CA THR A 121 -8.66 -4.65 -17.84
C THR A 121 -7.39 -4.37 -17.03
N HIS A 122 -6.26 -4.08 -17.69
CA HIS A 122 -5.02 -3.66 -17.02
C HIS A 122 -5.20 -2.44 -16.11
N PHE A 123 -6.04 -1.48 -16.51
CA PHE A 123 -6.33 -0.30 -15.71
C PHE A 123 -7.16 -0.58 -14.46
N ILE A 124 -7.74 -1.78 -14.33
CA ILE A 124 -8.41 -2.24 -13.11
C ILE A 124 -7.38 -2.67 -12.04
N PHE A 125 -6.18 -3.09 -12.45
CA PHE A 125 -5.10 -3.50 -11.56
C PHE A 125 -4.11 -2.36 -11.27
N SER A 126 -3.77 -1.56 -12.28
CA SER A 126 -2.79 -0.48 -12.15
C SER A 126 -3.15 0.73 -13.00
N GLN A 127 -3.21 1.91 -12.37
CA GLN A 127 -3.49 3.20 -13.02
C GLN A 127 -2.22 4.05 -13.19
N SER A 128 -1.04 3.42 -13.13
CA SER A 128 0.24 4.11 -13.25
C SER A 128 0.53 4.56 -14.69
N ILE A 129 1.39 5.57 -14.83
CA ILE A 129 1.85 6.05 -16.15
C ILE A 129 2.55 4.94 -16.92
N ALA A 130 3.38 4.13 -16.23
CA ALA A 130 4.07 3.01 -16.85
C ALA A 130 3.09 2.02 -17.47
N MET A 131 1.97 1.75 -16.78
CA MET A 131 0.91 0.90 -17.32
C MET A 131 0.20 1.54 -18.51
N ALA A 132 -0.07 2.85 -18.45
CA ALA A 132 -0.66 3.58 -19.56
C ALA A 132 0.23 3.54 -20.82
N VAL A 133 1.54 3.76 -20.66
CA VAL A 133 2.52 3.65 -21.76
C VAL A 133 2.56 2.23 -22.30
N TYR A 134 2.59 1.23 -21.42
CA TYR A 134 2.58 -0.18 -21.81
C TYR A 134 1.33 -0.54 -22.64
N VAL A 135 0.14 -0.20 -22.14
CA VAL A 135 -1.13 -0.44 -22.84
C VAL A 135 -1.16 0.31 -24.18
N MET A 136 -0.63 1.53 -24.24
CA MET A 136 -0.55 2.30 -25.48
C MET A 136 0.37 1.61 -26.52
N CYS A 137 1.54 1.12 -26.09
CA CYS A 137 2.44 0.36 -26.94
C CYS A 137 1.80 -0.94 -27.43
N CYS A 138 1.13 -1.69 -26.55
CA CYS A 138 0.42 -2.91 -26.94
C CYS A 138 -0.76 -2.61 -27.87
N ALA A 139 -1.54 -1.54 -27.63
CA ALA A 139 -2.63 -1.12 -28.50
C ALA A 139 -2.11 -0.75 -29.89
N TRP A 140 -0.97 -0.05 -29.97
CA TRP A 140 -0.30 0.27 -31.22
C TRP A 140 0.12 -0.99 -32.00
N LEU A 141 0.76 -1.93 -31.31
CA LEU A 141 1.20 -3.19 -31.92
C LEU A 141 0.02 -4.06 -32.36
N LEU A 142 -1.03 -4.17 -31.53
CA LEU A 142 -2.25 -4.91 -31.87
C LEU A 142 -2.99 -4.26 -33.03
N LEU A 143 -3.07 -2.93 -33.10
CA LEU A 143 -3.69 -2.23 -34.21
C LEU A 143 -2.92 -2.44 -35.52
N SER A 144 -1.60 -2.32 -35.47
CA SER A 144 -0.74 -2.63 -36.62
C SER A 144 -0.90 -4.08 -37.07
N LEU A 145 -0.95 -5.02 -36.12
CA LEU A 145 -1.18 -6.44 -36.40
C LEU A 145 -2.56 -6.66 -37.01
N HIS A 146 -3.61 -6.08 -36.45
CA HIS A 146 -4.97 -6.17 -36.96
C HIS A 146 -5.01 -5.77 -38.43
N MET A 147 -4.48 -4.58 -38.73
CA MET A 147 -4.40 -4.05 -40.09
C MET A 147 -3.64 -4.98 -41.05
N HIS A 148 -2.51 -5.53 -40.61
CA HIS A 148 -1.69 -6.44 -41.42
C HIS A 148 -2.39 -7.79 -41.69
N LEU A 149 -3.14 -8.32 -40.72
CA LEU A 149 -3.86 -9.59 -40.85
C LEU A 149 -5.16 -9.45 -41.66
N THR A 150 -5.76 -8.25 -41.68
CA THR A 150 -7.00 -7.99 -42.44
C THR A 150 -6.77 -7.40 -43.82
N SER A 151 -5.60 -6.80 -44.09
CA SER A 151 -5.31 -6.19 -45.39
C SER A 151 -5.26 -7.24 -46.51
N MET A 152 -5.97 -6.99 -47.61
CA MET A 152 -5.92 -7.84 -48.81
C MET A 152 -4.60 -7.67 -49.58
N GLU A 153 -3.95 -6.52 -49.45
CA GLU A 153 -2.65 -6.23 -50.07
C GLU A 153 -1.49 -6.55 -49.12
N ARG A 154 -0.44 -7.20 -49.64
CA ARG A 154 0.81 -7.46 -48.90
C ARG A 154 1.64 -6.19 -48.78
N ARG A 155 1.31 -5.34 -47.80
CA ARG A 155 2.09 -4.15 -47.48
C ARG A 155 3.21 -4.45 -46.48
N PRO A 156 4.34 -3.72 -46.53
CA PRO A 156 5.40 -3.88 -45.54
C PRO A 156 4.90 -3.51 -44.14
N VAL A 157 5.35 -4.23 -43.12
CA VAL A 157 4.93 -4.05 -41.71
C VAL A 157 5.14 -2.61 -41.23
N ARG A 158 6.18 -1.93 -41.72
CA ARG A 158 6.47 -0.52 -41.42
C ARG A 158 5.32 0.43 -41.79
N HIS A 159 4.60 0.12 -42.87
CA HIS A 159 3.44 0.90 -43.27
C HIS A 159 2.31 0.77 -42.25
N SER A 160 1.97 -0.47 -41.85
CA SER A 160 0.94 -0.71 -40.83
C SER A 160 1.28 -0.05 -39.49
N LEU A 161 2.55 -0.13 -39.06
CA LEU A 161 3.02 0.55 -37.84
C LEU A 161 2.84 2.07 -37.91
N ARG A 162 3.25 2.70 -39.03
CA ARG A 162 3.13 4.15 -39.20
C ARG A 162 1.67 4.59 -39.25
N THR A 163 0.83 3.87 -39.98
CA THR A 163 -0.60 4.22 -40.08
C THR A 163 -1.32 4.01 -38.76
N ALA A 164 -1.04 2.94 -38.02
CA ALA A 164 -1.59 2.71 -36.68
C ALA A 164 -1.19 3.84 -35.71
N ALA A 165 0.07 4.28 -35.73
CA ALA A 165 0.51 5.42 -34.92
C ALA A 165 -0.23 6.72 -35.30
N GLY A 166 -0.42 6.97 -36.60
CA GLY A 166 -1.20 8.12 -37.08
C GLY A 166 -2.65 8.08 -36.60
N LEU A 167 -3.31 6.93 -36.67
CA LEU A 167 -4.68 6.75 -36.17
C LEU A 167 -4.79 6.97 -34.66
N MET A 168 -3.82 6.47 -33.89
CA MET A 168 -3.79 6.71 -32.44
C MET A 168 -3.57 8.18 -32.09
N LEU A 169 -2.68 8.87 -32.81
CA LEU A 169 -2.46 10.31 -32.64
C LEU A 169 -3.74 11.10 -32.95
N LEU A 170 -4.47 10.74 -34.00
CA LEU A 170 -5.78 11.34 -34.33
C LEU A 170 -6.86 11.03 -33.29
N GLY A 171 -6.72 9.92 -32.56
CA GLY A 171 -7.61 9.57 -31.44
C GLY A 171 -7.35 10.37 -30.16
N LEU A 172 -6.16 10.94 -29.98
CA LEU A 172 -5.81 11.68 -28.75
C LEU A 172 -6.71 12.90 -28.47
N PRO A 173 -7.03 13.78 -29.44
CA PRO A 173 -7.95 14.88 -29.20
C PRO A 173 -9.33 14.40 -28.74
N MET A 174 -9.85 13.33 -29.35
CA MET A 174 -11.13 12.73 -28.95
C MET A 174 -11.03 12.13 -27.54
N MET A 175 -9.94 11.44 -27.22
CA MET A 175 -9.69 10.90 -25.88
C MET A 175 -9.65 12.01 -24.83
N LEU A 176 -8.97 13.12 -25.09
CA LEU A 176 -8.90 14.26 -24.16
C LEU A 176 -10.26 14.93 -23.98
N LEU A 177 -11.01 15.10 -25.07
CA LEU A 177 -12.37 15.64 -25.03
C LEU A 177 -13.28 14.75 -24.18
N LEU A 178 -13.27 13.43 -24.40
CA LEU A 178 -14.01 12.47 -23.59
C LEU A 178 -13.52 12.44 -22.14
N PHE A 179 -12.21 12.54 -21.90
CA PHE A 179 -11.65 12.55 -20.55
C PHE A 179 -12.20 13.71 -19.70
N VAL A 180 -12.35 14.89 -20.31
CA VAL A 180 -12.82 16.11 -19.63
C VAL A 180 -14.34 16.11 -19.49
N LEU A 181 -15.08 15.74 -20.54
CA LEU A 181 -16.53 15.90 -20.62
C LEU A 181 -17.34 14.68 -20.17
N PHE A 182 -16.77 13.46 -20.25
CA PHE A 182 -17.53 12.25 -19.93
C PHE A 182 -17.79 12.17 -18.42
N PRO A 183 -19.05 11.94 -17.98
CA PRO A 183 -19.41 11.99 -16.56
C PRO A 183 -18.68 10.92 -15.74
N ARG A 184 -18.10 11.34 -14.62
CA ARG A 184 -17.38 10.43 -13.72
C ARG A 184 -18.35 9.71 -12.80
N ILE A 185 -18.50 8.39 -13.01
CA ILE A 185 -19.29 7.52 -12.13
C ILE A 185 -18.37 7.04 -11.00
N GLU A 186 -18.68 7.44 -9.76
CA GLU A 186 -17.95 6.98 -8.59
C GLU A 186 -18.51 5.68 -8.02
N GLY A 187 -17.70 4.63 -8.05
CA GLY A 187 -17.98 3.39 -7.33
C GLY A 187 -17.61 2.14 -8.12
N PRO A 188 -17.52 0.98 -7.46
CA PRO A 188 -17.47 -0.29 -8.16
C PRO A 188 -18.77 -0.42 -8.97
N ILE A 189 -18.69 -0.44 -10.30
CA ILE A 189 -19.85 -0.71 -11.17
C ILE A 189 -20.40 -2.13 -10.90
N TRP A 190 -19.56 -2.98 -10.31
CA TRP A 190 -19.85 -4.36 -9.95
C TRP A 190 -19.59 -4.50 -8.46
N GLY A 191 -20.62 -4.80 -7.67
CA GLY A 191 -20.54 -4.95 -6.21
C GLY A 191 -19.56 -6.06 -5.81
N LEU A 192 -18.28 -5.72 -5.71
CA LEU A 192 -17.21 -6.64 -5.40
C LEU A 192 -17.13 -6.89 -3.88
N PRO A 193 -16.82 -8.12 -3.42
CA PRO A 193 -16.57 -8.43 -2.02
C PRO A 193 -15.44 -7.58 -1.42
N ASP A 194 -15.49 -7.39 -0.10
CA ASP A 194 -14.48 -6.64 0.67
C ASP A 194 -13.06 -7.24 0.59
N ASP A 195 -12.93 -8.48 0.14
CA ASP A 195 -11.68 -9.25 0.06
C ASP A 195 -10.70 -8.75 -1.02
N VAL A 196 -11.16 -7.94 -1.99
CA VAL A 196 -10.30 -7.31 -3.01
C VAL A 196 -9.24 -6.39 -2.39
N TYR A 197 -9.47 -5.95 -1.16
CA TYR A 197 -8.60 -5.02 -0.43
C TYR A 197 -7.75 -5.71 0.66
N ALA A 198 -7.79 -7.05 0.78
CA ALA A 198 -7.07 -7.80 1.82
C ALA A 198 -5.54 -7.85 1.61
N GLY A 199 -5.05 -7.50 0.42
CA GLY A 199 -3.61 -7.44 0.10
C GLY A 199 -2.97 -6.04 0.24
N MET A 200 -3.70 -5.05 0.76
CA MET A 200 -3.15 -3.70 0.96
C MET A 200 -2.23 -3.66 2.19
N THR A 201 -1.00 -3.22 1.99
CA THR A 201 -0.01 -3.06 3.09
C THR A 201 -0.29 -1.79 3.88
N GLY A 202 -0.34 -1.87 5.21
CA GLY A 202 -0.51 -0.73 6.09
C GLY A 202 -0.62 -1.14 7.56
N ILE A 203 -0.64 -0.14 8.45
CA ILE A 203 -0.77 -0.36 9.90
C ILE A 203 -2.20 -0.83 10.22
N GLY A 204 -2.31 -1.95 10.94
CA GLY A 204 -3.57 -2.54 11.39
C GLY A 204 -4.10 -1.99 12.73
N ASP A 205 -5.18 -2.60 13.22
CA ASP A 205 -5.82 -2.34 14.52
C ASP A 205 -5.14 -3.07 15.70
N SER A 206 -4.12 -3.84 15.39
CA SER A 206 -3.42 -4.69 16.33
C SER A 206 -1.92 -4.70 16.04
N MET A 207 -1.14 -4.99 17.07
CA MET A 207 0.31 -5.14 16.99
C MET A 207 0.71 -6.42 17.72
N SER A 208 1.29 -7.33 16.97
CA SER A 208 1.95 -8.54 17.48
C SER A 208 3.45 -8.48 17.14
N PRO A 209 4.33 -9.16 17.88
CA PRO A 209 5.74 -9.24 17.52
C PRO A 209 5.92 -9.75 16.07
N GLY A 210 6.64 -8.99 15.26
CA GLY A 210 6.87 -9.18 13.84
C GLY A 210 5.99 -8.33 12.92
N ALA A 211 4.88 -7.76 13.41
CA ALA A 211 3.91 -7.05 12.56
C ALA A 211 4.52 -5.79 11.94
N ILE A 212 5.16 -4.93 12.75
CA ILE A 212 5.78 -3.70 12.24
C ILE A 212 7.08 -4.01 11.48
N SER A 213 7.82 -5.05 11.88
CA SER A 213 9.00 -5.52 11.13
C SER A 213 8.64 -5.93 9.69
N SER A 214 7.48 -6.55 9.45
CA SER A 214 7.05 -6.90 8.09
C SER A 214 6.81 -5.66 7.21
N LEU A 215 6.23 -4.59 7.77
CA LEU A 215 6.03 -3.32 7.08
C LEU A 215 7.35 -2.61 6.83
N SER A 216 8.30 -2.73 7.77
CA SER A 216 9.65 -2.13 7.67
C SER A 216 10.42 -2.57 6.41
N GLN A 217 10.07 -3.72 5.83
CA GLN A 217 10.70 -4.30 4.65
C GLN A 217 10.10 -3.80 3.32
N SER A 218 9.02 -3.00 3.37
CA SER A 218 8.32 -2.52 2.18
C SER A 218 8.69 -1.09 1.80
N ASN A 219 9.12 -0.89 0.54
CA ASN A 219 9.37 0.43 -0.04
C ASN A 219 8.10 1.12 -0.57
N ALA A 220 6.92 0.49 -0.41
CA ALA A 220 5.65 1.07 -0.83
C ALA A 220 5.41 2.41 -0.10
N ILE A 221 4.77 3.36 -0.78
CA ILE A 221 4.47 4.66 -0.19
C ILE A 221 3.24 4.50 0.71
N ALA A 222 3.31 4.99 1.95
CA ALA A 222 2.16 5.07 2.83
C ALA A 222 1.39 6.37 2.56
N PHE A 223 2.10 7.50 2.55
CA PHE A 223 1.53 8.80 2.20
C PHE A 223 2.61 9.81 1.83
N ARG A 224 2.19 10.93 1.27
CA ARG A 224 3.01 12.11 0.99
C ARG A 224 2.51 13.28 1.82
N VAL A 225 3.42 14.17 2.22
CA VAL A 225 3.08 15.37 2.99
C VAL A 225 3.73 16.60 2.40
N LYS A 226 2.96 17.66 2.26
CA LYS A 226 3.46 18.99 1.91
C LYS A 226 3.19 19.93 3.06
N PHE A 227 4.24 20.53 3.61
CA PHE A 227 4.14 21.53 4.66
C PHE A 227 3.85 22.90 4.04
N ASP A 228 3.01 23.70 4.71
CA ASP A 228 2.67 25.03 4.22
C ASP A 228 3.70 26.09 4.67
N ALA A 229 4.44 25.80 5.74
CA ALA A 229 5.44 26.66 6.35
C ALA A 229 6.66 25.86 6.85
N ALA A 230 7.20 26.23 8.01
CA ALA A 230 8.39 25.60 8.58
C ALA A 230 8.22 24.09 8.78
N VAL A 231 9.16 23.32 8.23
CA VAL A 231 9.17 21.86 8.34
C VAL A 231 9.72 21.44 9.73
N PRO A 232 8.99 20.62 10.51
CA PRO A 232 9.48 20.09 11.77
C PRO A 232 10.73 19.23 11.56
N THR A 233 11.61 19.18 12.57
CA THR A 233 12.82 18.33 12.51
C THR A 233 12.44 16.84 12.41
N PRO A 234 13.32 15.95 11.91
CA PRO A 234 13.02 14.51 11.83
C PRO A 234 12.50 13.91 13.15
N ALA A 235 13.07 14.33 14.28
CA ALA A 235 12.67 13.91 15.62
C ALA A 235 11.27 14.40 16.06
N GLN A 236 10.69 15.38 15.36
CA GLN A 236 9.33 15.86 15.60
C GLN A 236 8.31 15.22 14.64
N ARG A 237 8.76 14.53 13.59
CA ARG A 237 7.88 13.93 12.56
C ARG A 237 7.37 12.55 12.98
N TYR A 238 6.58 12.51 14.06
CA TYR A 238 5.83 11.31 14.46
C TYR A 238 4.40 11.39 13.93
N TRP A 239 4.08 10.53 12.98
CA TRP A 239 2.78 10.45 12.33
C TRP A 239 1.90 9.46 13.06
N ARG A 240 1.09 9.97 13.98
CA ARG A 240 0.16 9.20 14.82
C ARG A 240 -0.87 8.48 13.96
N GLY A 241 -1.02 7.17 14.20
CA GLY A 241 -2.10 6.33 13.71
C GLY A 241 -2.92 5.76 14.87
N PRO A 242 -3.22 4.45 14.89
CA PRO A 242 -4.07 3.87 15.92
C PRO A 242 -3.39 3.73 17.29
N VAL A 243 -4.20 3.82 18.33
CA VAL A 243 -3.79 3.75 19.74
C VAL A 243 -4.25 2.43 20.35
N LEU A 244 -3.30 1.65 20.84
CA LEU A 244 -3.51 0.30 21.36
C LEU A 244 -3.49 0.32 22.89
N TRP A 245 -4.59 -0.15 23.48
CA TRP A 245 -4.83 -0.13 24.92
C TRP A 245 -4.82 -1.52 25.54
N LEU A 246 -5.41 -2.50 24.86
CA LEU A 246 -5.63 -3.83 25.40
C LEU A 246 -4.44 -4.72 25.07
N THR A 247 -3.99 -5.51 26.04
CA THR A 247 -2.92 -6.47 25.83
C THR A 247 -3.18 -7.78 26.57
N ASP A 248 -2.84 -8.90 25.94
CA ASP A 248 -2.79 -10.23 26.54
C ASP A 248 -1.40 -10.57 27.09
N GLY A 249 -0.46 -9.62 27.03
CA GLY A 249 0.94 -9.76 27.43
C GLY A 249 1.89 -10.01 26.25
N ARG A 250 1.35 -10.27 25.05
CA ARG A 250 2.09 -10.45 23.80
C ARG A 250 1.57 -9.53 22.70
N ASN A 251 0.27 -9.55 22.46
CA ASN A 251 -0.43 -8.77 21.43
C ASN A 251 -1.02 -7.51 22.04
N TRP A 252 -1.13 -6.48 21.22
CA TRP A 252 -1.77 -5.20 21.55
C TRP A 252 -2.92 -4.95 20.58
N ASN A 253 -4.05 -4.47 21.08
CA ASN A 253 -5.24 -4.19 20.29
C ASN A 253 -5.84 -2.82 20.68
N ILE A 254 -6.60 -2.24 19.75
CA ILE A 254 -7.42 -1.07 20.03
C ILE A 254 -8.36 -1.30 21.23
N GLY A 255 -8.61 -0.23 21.99
CA GLY A 255 -9.53 -0.26 23.12
C GLY A 255 -10.99 -0.05 22.71
N PRO A 256 -11.95 -0.22 23.63
CA PRO A 256 -13.36 0.08 23.36
C PRO A 256 -13.54 1.59 23.18
N GLU A 257 -14.11 2.01 22.05
CA GLU A 257 -14.48 3.42 21.82
C GLU A 257 -15.79 3.72 22.57
N GLN A 258 -15.72 4.55 23.61
CA GLN A 258 -16.88 4.86 24.47
C GLN A 258 -17.37 6.30 24.34
N ARG A 259 -16.56 7.21 23.78
CA ARG A 259 -16.96 8.61 23.68
C ARG A 259 -17.77 8.84 22.39
N PRO A 260 -18.86 9.62 22.46
CA PRO A 260 -19.58 9.99 21.25
C PRO A 260 -18.67 10.79 20.32
N ALA A 261 -18.91 10.67 19.01
CA ALA A 261 -18.24 11.40 17.95
C ALA A 261 -18.16 12.94 18.16
N SER A 262 -19.04 13.50 18.99
CA SER A 262 -19.09 14.92 19.34
C SER A 262 -18.12 15.34 20.47
N TRP A 263 -17.43 14.39 21.11
CA TRP A 263 -16.49 14.71 22.17
C TRP A 263 -15.26 15.42 21.61
N GLN A 264 -14.92 16.57 22.20
CA GLN A 264 -13.71 17.31 21.86
C GLN A 264 -12.70 17.18 23.00
N PRO A 265 -11.42 16.91 22.69
CA PRO A 265 -10.38 16.84 23.71
C PRO A 265 -10.09 18.24 24.25
N ALA A 266 -10.01 18.36 25.58
CA ALA A 266 -9.57 19.58 26.24
C ALA A 266 -8.03 19.68 26.18
N ILE A 267 -7.51 19.99 24.98
CA ILE A 267 -6.07 20.14 24.75
C ILE A 267 -5.72 21.61 24.99
N SER A 268 -4.82 21.85 25.94
CA SER A 268 -4.11 23.12 26.03
C SER A 268 -2.82 23.00 25.22
N ALA A 269 -2.73 23.71 24.10
CA ALA A 269 -1.55 23.69 23.23
C ALA A 269 -1.04 25.10 22.95
N GLU A 270 0.28 25.23 22.78
CA GLU A 270 0.88 26.48 22.36
C GLU A 270 0.63 26.69 20.86
N ARG A 271 -0.11 27.73 20.50
CA ARG A 271 -0.42 28.04 19.08
C ARG A 271 0.84 28.25 18.23
N SER A 272 1.95 28.67 18.82
CA SER A 272 3.26 28.78 18.16
C SER A 272 3.83 27.45 17.71
N SER A 273 3.36 26.32 18.26
CA SER A 273 3.77 24.96 17.88
C SER A 273 2.86 24.34 16.81
N ALA A 274 1.93 25.13 16.25
CA ALA A 274 1.01 24.66 15.22
C ALA A 274 1.74 24.47 13.88
N VAL A 275 1.54 23.31 13.28
CA VAL A 275 2.10 22.96 11.97
C VAL A 275 0.97 22.61 11.03
N SER A 276 0.85 23.35 9.93
CA SER A 276 -0.15 23.12 8.88
C SER A 276 0.48 22.44 7.68
N TYR A 277 -0.20 21.40 7.18
CA TYR A 277 0.29 20.57 6.10
C TYR A 277 -0.85 19.83 5.41
N THR A 278 -0.57 19.37 4.19
CA THR A 278 -1.49 18.58 3.37
C THR A 278 -0.96 17.17 3.21
N VAL A 279 -1.78 16.18 3.55
CA VAL A 279 -1.45 14.76 3.41
C VAL A 279 -2.14 14.19 2.17
N THR A 280 -1.41 13.39 1.40
CA THR A 280 -1.94 12.54 0.32
C THR A 280 -1.70 11.08 0.69
N LEU A 281 -2.74 10.43 1.21
CA LEU A 281 -2.73 9.10 1.80
C LEU A 281 -3.04 8.01 0.77
N GLU A 282 -2.19 7.00 0.68
CA GLU A 282 -2.43 5.81 -0.15
C GLU A 282 -3.46 4.87 0.52
N PRO A 283 -4.21 4.08 -0.28
CA PRO A 283 -5.21 3.17 0.26
C PRO A 283 -4.58 2.05 1.09
N HIS A 284 -5.13 1.82 2.28
CA HIS A 284 -4.67 0.80 3.23
C HIS A 284 -5.82 -0.04 3.82
N ASN A 285 -7.05 0.20 3.39
CA ASN A 285 -8.27 -0.51 3.79
C ASN A 285 -8.60 -0.43 5.30
N GLN A 286 -8.04 0.53 6.03
CA GLN A 286 -8.40 0.83 7.41
C GLN A 286 -9.10 2.19 7.54
N LYS A 287 -9.57 2.52 8.74
CA LYS A 287 -10.27 3.78 9.02
C LYS A 287 -9.37 4.89 9.55
N TRP A 288 -8.13 4.63 9.95
CA TRP A 288 -7.26 5.69 10.47
C TRP A 288 -6.67 6.56 9.36
N LEU A 289 -6.61 7.85 9.66
CA LEU A 289 -5.83 8.85 8.96
C LEU A 289 -4.61 9.18 9.82
N PHE A 290 -3.53 9.63 9.17
CA PHE A 290 -2.29 9.97 9.85
C PHE A 290 -2.17 11.48 10.05
N ALA A 291 -1.73 11.89 11.23
CA ALA A 291 -1.46 13.28 11.57
C ALA A 291 -0.16 13.38 12.39
N LEU A 292 0.53 14.51 12.32
CA LEU A 292 1.63 14.79 13.22
C LEU A 292 1.11 14.86 14.64
N ASP A 293 1.72 14.10 15.54
CA ASP A 293 1.51 14.13 16.98
C ASP A 293 0.02 14.25 17.36
N ILE A 294 -0.43 15.43 17.79
CA ILE A 294 -1.81 15.69 18.19
C ILE A 294 -2.52 16.57 17.16
N PRO A 295 -3.58 16.07 16.50
CA PRO A 295 -4.35 16.85 15.54
C PRO A 295 -5.12 17.99 16.24
N ALA A 296 -5.03 19.21 15.71
CA ALA A 296 -5.69 20.39 16.24
C ALA A 296 -7.18 20.46 15.85
N THR A 297 -7.51 20.02 14.63
CA THR A 297 -8.85 20.05 14.06
C THR A 297 -9.14 18.75 13.32
N ALA A 298 -10.42 18.35 13.30
CA ALA A 298 -10.88 17.26 12.44
C ALA A 298 -10.67 17.62 10.96
N SER A 299 -10.43 16.61 10.12
CA SER A 299 -10.35 16.80 8.67
C SER A 299 -11.74 16.75 8.03
N GLU A 300 -11.85 17.18 6.78
CA GLU A 300 -13.09 17.07 5.99
C GLU A 300 -13.56 15.61 5.77
N HIS A 301 -12.71 14.63 6.07
CA HIS A 301 -12.94 13.21 5.82
C HIS A 301 -13.03 12.35 7.08
N GLY A 302 -12.90 12.94 8.27
CA GLY A 302 -12.84 12.18 9.51
C GLY A 302 -13.01 13.03 10.76
N GLN A 303 -12.94 12.38 11.92
CA GLN A 303 -13.11 12.98 13.23
C GLN A 303 -11.94 12.59 14.14
N ILE A 304 -11.68 13.41 15.16
CA ILE A 304 -10.69 13.10 16.18
C ILE A 304 -11.38 12.28 17.27
N SER A 305 -10.84 11.09 17.58
CA SER A 305 -11.39 10.23 18.63
C SER A 305 -10.95 10.66 20.03
N SER A 306 -11.48 9.97 21.05
CA SER A 306 -11.06 10.14 22.45
C SER A 306 -9.56 9.90 22.70
N GLU A 307 -8.94 9.10 21.86
CA GLU A 307 -7.54 8.70 21.93
C GLU A 307 -6.63 9.65 21.16
N LEU A 308 -7.17 10.77 20.66
CA LEU A 308 -6.47 11.79 19.88
C LEU A 308 -5.97 11.26 18.52
N GLN A 309 -6.61 10.22 17.98
CA GLN A 309 -6.32 9.70 16.64
C GLN A 309 -7.34 10.23 15.63
N LEU A 310 -6.95 10.34 14.36
CA LEU A 310 -7.85 10.79 13.30
C LEU A 310 -8.51 9.56 12.64
N ILE A 311 -9.84 9.48 12.68
CA ILE A 311 -10.62 8.36 12.15
C ILE A 311 -11.51 8.84 11.00
N ALA A 312 -11.34 8.26 9.82
CA ALA A 312 -12.20 8.45 8.66
C ALA A 312 -13.56 7.76 8.84
N SER A 313 -14.61 8.35 8.27
CA SER A 313 -15.97 7.80 8.33
C SER A 313 -16.12 6.46 7.60
N LYS A 314 -15.26 6.20 6.60
CA LYS A 314 -15.22 4.97 5.80
C LYS A 314 -13.78 4.46 5.70
N LYS A 315 -13.61 3.15 5.42
CA LYS A 315 -12.29 2.57 5.15
C LYS A 315 -11.64 3.27 3.95
N VAL A 316 -10.36 3.62 4.08
CA VAL A 316 -9.57 4.29 3.04
C VAL A 316 -9.14 3.27 1.99
N ARG A 317 -10.02 3.06 1.01
CA ARG A 317 -9.82 2.12 -0.12
C ARG A 317 -9.38 2.80 -1.42
N LYS A 318 -9.38 4.13 -1.43
CA LYS A 318 -8.87 4.97 -2.49
C LYS A 318 -7.91 5.97 -1.88
N ARG A 319 -7.06 6.55 -2.73
CA ARG A 319 -6.20 7.65 -2.31
C ARG A 319 -7.04 8.82 -1.81
N LEU A 320 -6.62 9.39 -0.67
CA LEU A 320 -7.32 10.49 -0.03
C LEU A 320 -6.35 11.67 0.14
N LYS A 321 -6.80 12.89 -0.12
CA LYS A 321 -6.06 14.10 0.17
C LYS A 321 -6.80 14.86 1.26
N TYR A 322 -6.11 15.31 2.30
CA TYR A 322 -6.71 16.10 3.36
C TYR A 322 -5.72 17.10 3.95
N HIS A 323 -6.24 18.23 4.37
CA HIS A 323 -5.49 19.26 5.08
C HIS A 323 -5.57 19.02 6.59
N MET A 324 -4.45 19.25 7.29
CA MET A 324 -4.35 19.12 8.74
C MET A 324 -3.57 20.27 9.35
N THR A 325 -3.93 20.58 10.59
CA THR A 325 -3.07 21.33 11.51
C THR A 325 -2.88 20.48 12.76
N SER A 326 -1.65 20.44 13.27
CA SER A 326 -1.29 19.68 14.48
C SER A 326 -0.47 20.52 15.45
N TYR A 327 -0.52 20.17 16.74
CA TYR A 327 0.32 20.78 17.78
C TYR A 327 1.45 19.85 18.17
N LEU A 328 2.68 20.39 18.21
CA LEU A 328 3.86 19.65 18.68
C LEU A 328 4.14 19.84 20.18
N SER A 329 3.59 20.90 20.78
CA SER A 329 3.65 21.16 22.22
C SER A 329 2.22 21.22 22.78
N TYR A 330 1.87 20.28 23.64
CA TYR A 330 0.51 20.06 24.10
C TYR A 330 0.44 19.56 25.53
N ASN A 331 -0.72 19.80 26.13
CA ASN A 331 -1.16 19.22 27.39
C ASN A 331 -2.57 18.69 27.20
N THR A 332 -2.75 17.38 27.34
CA THR A 332 -4.03 16.71 27.07
C THR A 332 -4.98 16.73 28.27
N GLY A 333 -4.63 17.42 29.35
CA GLY A 333 -5.45 17.56 30.54
C GLY A 333 -5.50 16.31 31.43
N GLN A 334 -6.59 16.20 32.20
CA GLN A 334 -6.76 15.15 33.21
C GLN A 334 -7.17 13.82 32.60
N LEU A 335 -6.63 12.74 33.18
CA LEU A 335 -6.98 11.36 32.81
C LEU A 335 -8.32 10.96 33.42
N ASN A 336 -9.22 10.44 32.60
CA ASN A 336 -10.50 9.95 33.11
C ASN A 336 -10.34 8.58 33.83
N GLY A 337 -11.31 8.18 34.65
CA GLY A 337 -11.24 6.92 35.39
C GLY A 337 -11.21 5.65 34.52
N PHE A 338 -11.82 5.67 33.33
CA PHE A 338 -11.82 4.55 32.38
C PHE A 338 -10.48 4.40 31.64
N GLU A 339 -9.95 5.49 31.09
CA GLU A 339 -8.61 5.60 30.51
C GLU A 339 -7.55 5.19 31.53
N ARG A 340 -7.71 5.59 32.80
CA ARG A 340 -6.83 5.14 33.88
C ARG A 340 -6.89 3.63 34.10
N ARG A 341 -8.08 3.03 34.09
CA ARG A 341 -8.22 1.56 34.21
C ARG A 341 -7.58 0.83 33.04
N LEU A 342 -7.80 1.30 31.81
CA LEU A 342 -7.19 0.71 30.61
C LEU A 342 -5.67 0.89 30.60
N GLY A 343 -5.21 2.10 30.92
CA GLY A 343 -3.80 2.47 30.96
C GLY A 343 -3.03 1.77 32.08
N LEU A 344 -3.69 1.20 33.08
CA LEU A 344 -3.09 0.40 34.15
C LEU A 344 -3.38 -1.09 34.02
N PHE A 345 -4.10 -1.51 32.98
CA PHE A 345 -4.48 -2.90 32.81
C PHE A 345 -3.24 -3.76 32.51
N LEU A 346 -3.09 -4.82 33.30
CA LEU A 346 -2.04 -5.82 33.17
C LEU A 346 -2.64 -7.23 33.15
N PRO A 347 -2.24 -8.09 32.20
CA PRO A 347 -2.69 -9.47 32.14
C PRO A 347 -2.16 -10.29 33.33
N LYS A 348 -2.98 -11.22 33.85
CA LYS A 348 -2.59 -12.13 34.93
C LYS A 348 -1.58 -13.17 34.44
N ASN A 349 -0.62 -13.55 35.28
CA ASN A 349 0.37 -14.61 35.01
C ASN A 349 1.21 -14.38 33.74
N ARG A 350 1.56 -13.12 33.45
CA ARG A 350 2.39 -12.74 32.31
C ARG A 350 3.50 -11.79 32.76
N ASN A 351 4.70 -11.99 32.23
CA ASN A 351 5.86 -11.12 32.41
C ASN A 351 6.20 -10.76 33.88
N PRO A 352 6.28 -11.74 34.81
CA PRO A 352 6.47 -11.46 36.24
C PRO A 352 7.73 -10.65 36.57
N ARG A 353 8.83 -10.80 35.82
CA ARG A 353 10.07 -10.04 36.05
C ARG A 353 9.91 -8.58 35.65
N THR A 354 9.23 -8.32 34.53
CA THR A 354 8.88 -6.97 34.07
C THR A 354 7.97 -6.29 35.08
N LEU A 355 6.98 -7.02 35.62
CA LEU A 355 6.09 -6.49 36.65
C LEU A 355 6.84 -6.15 37.95
N ALA A 356 7.75 -7.03 38.38
CA ALA A 356 8.58 -6.79 39.55
C ALA A 356 9.51 -5.58 39.36
N LEU A 357 10.11 -5.43 38.17
CA LEU A 357 10.95 -4.29 37.83
C LEU A 357 10.17 -2.97 37.88
N GLY A 358 8.95 -2.93 37.32
CA GLY A 358 8.12 -1.72 37.35
C GLY A 358 7.79 -1.27 38.78
N ARG A 359 7.42 -2.21 39.65
CA ARG A 359 7.17 -1.93 41.08
C ARG A 359 8.44 -1.44 41.79
N ALA A 360 9.59 -2.06 41.50
CA ALA A 360 10.86 -1.65 42.08
C ALA A 360 11.24 -0.22 41.67
N LEU A 361 11.08 0.13 40.39
CA LEU A 361 11.33 1.49 39.90
C LEU A 361 10.42 2.52 40.57
N GLN A 362 9.15 2.19 40.77
CA GLN A 362 8.21 3.06 41.48
C GLN A 362 8.65 3.30 42.92
N LEU A 363 9.05 2.27 43.66
CA LEU A 363 9.51 2.39 45.06
C LEU A 363 10.81 3.19 45.20
N GLN A 364 11.66 3.16 44.17
CA GLN A 364 12.95 3.85 44.16
C GLN A 364 12.89 5.29 43.65
N SER A 365 11.71 5.78 43.24
CA SER A 365 11.56 7.06 42.56
C SER A 365 10.59 7.99 43.29
N ARG A 366 10.82 9.30 43.17
CA ARG A 366 10.02 10.34 43.83
C ARG A 366 8.86 10.83 42.97
N SER A 367 8.87 10.53 41.67
CA SER A 367 7.83 10.93 40.72
C SER A 367 7.72 9.97 39.53
N ASP A 368 6.57 9.97 38.86
CA ASP A 368 6.31 9.17 37.66
C ASP A 368 7.29 9.54 36.52
N ALA A 369 7.66 10.82 36.40
CA ALA A 369 8.64 11.28 35.42
C ALA A 369 10.04 10.68 35.69
N GLU A 370 10.42 10.53 36.96
CA GLU A 370 11.70 9.91 37.33
C GLU A 370 11.72 8.40 37.00
N VAL A 371 10.57 7.72 37.12
CA VAL A 371 10.44 6.30 36.70
C VAL A 371 10.64 6.16 35.20
N VAL A 372 10.01 7.02 34.41
CA VAL A 372 10.18 7.07 32.94
C VAL A 372 11.66 7.26 32.59
N GLU A 373 12.32 8.24 33.20
CA GLU A 373 13.74 8.51 32.93
C GLU A 373 14.67 7.37 33.35
N LYS A 374 14.42 6.72 34.49
CA LYS A 374 15.20 5.53 34.89
C LYS A 374 15.01 4.38 33.92
N ALA A 375 13.79 4.15 33.42
CA ALA A 375 13.54 3.13 32.42
C ALA A 375 14.23 3.45 31.09
N LEU A 376 14.21 4.71 30.63
CA LEU A 376 14.95 5.12 29.43
C LEU A 376 16.47 5.04 29.62
N ALA A 377 16.97 5.41 30.81
CA ALA A 377 18.39 5.26 31.16
C ALA A 377 18.82 3.79 31.12
N MET A 378 17.97 2.87 31.57
CA MET A 378 18.21 1.42 31.45
C MET A 378 18.40 1.00 29.98
N PHE A 379 17.53 1.46 29.08
CA PHE A 379 17.66 1.19 27.64
C PHE A 379 18.94 1.77 27.04
N ARG A 380 19.34 2.98 27.47
CA ARG A 380 20.59 3.63 27.03
C ARG A 380 21.86 2.92 27.53
N GLN A 381 21.85 2.40 28.75
CA GLN A 381 23.06 1.94 29.45
C GLN A 381 23.30 0.43 29.34
N GLN A 382 22.22 -0.36 29.22
CA GLN A 382 22.34 -1.81 29.03
C GLN A 382 22.54 -2.16 27.55
N PRO A 383 23.07 -3.34 27.23
CA PRO A 383 23.38 -3.74 25.85
C PRO A 383 22.11 -4.12 25.07
N PHE A 384 21.17 -3.17 24.92
CA PHE A 384 20.05 -3.31 24.01
C PHE A 384 20.48 -3.04 22.58
N VAL A 385 19.92 -3.81 21.64
CA VAL A 385 20.24 -3.71 20.22
C VAL A 385 18.96 -3.60 19.40
N TYR A 386 18.91 -2.60 18.53
CA TYR A 386 17.84 -2.46 17.55
C TYR A 386 18.14 -3.32 16.32
N SER A 387 17.24 -4.26 16.01
CA SER A 387 17.39 -5.20 14.88
C SER A 387 16.06 -5.41 14.15
N LEU A 388 16.12 -5.52 12.82
CA LEU A 388 14.96 -5.87 11.98
C LEU A 388 14.66 -7.37 11.97
N ARG A 389 15.61 -8.19 12.43
CA ARG A 389 15.48 -9.65 12.54
C ARG A 389 15.73 -10.09 13.98
N PRO A 390 14.91 -9.62 14.94
CA PRO A 390 15.08 -10.04 16.33
C PRO A 390 14.82 -11.54 16.48
N PRO A 391 15.41 -12.19 17.49
CA PRO A 391 15.08 -13.57 17.82
C PRO A 391 13.60 -13.71 18.16
N LEU A 392 13.01 -14.86 17.85
CA LEU A 392 11.65 -15.16 18.26
C LEU A 392 11.57 -15.21 19.78
N LEU A 393 10.60 -14.47 20.33
CA LEU A 393 10.34 -14.47 21.76
C LEU A 393 9.31 -15.53 22.14
N ASP A 394 9.40 -15.99 23.38
CA ASP A 394 8.45 -16.87 24.03
C ASP A 394 7.05 -16.23 24.03
N SER A 395 6.05 -17.10 23.88
CA SER A 395 4.66 -16.67 23.76
C SER A 395 4.05 -16.28 25.11
N ASN A 396 4.58 -16.77 26.23
CA ASN A 396 4.03 -16.50 27.56
C ASN A 396 4.65 -15.26 28.21
N HIS A 397 5.95 -15.05 28.06
CA HIS A 397 6.68 -13.96 28.75
C HIS A 397 7.60 -13.15 27.82
N PRO A 398 7.07 -12.58 26.71
CA PRO A 398 7.90 -11.90 25.72
C PRO A 398 8.62 -10.67 26.27
N SER A 399 7.99 -9.88 27.16
CA SER A 399 8.65 -8.70 27.75
C SER A 399 9.76 -9.09 28.71
N ASP A 400 9.60 -10.18 29.48
CA ASP A 400 10.67 -10.67 30.36
C ASP A 400 11.86 -11.15 29.53
N GLN A 401 11.60 -11.98 28.52
CA GLN A 401 12.66 -12.50 27.68
C GLN A 401 13.39 -11.36 26.95
N PHE A 402 12.65 -10.38 26.45
CA PHE A 402 13.26 -9.21 25.80
C PHE A 402 14.12 -8.37 26.75
N LEU A 403 13.57 -7.95 27.90
CA LEU A 403 14.26 -7.02 28.80
C LEU A 403 15.47 -7.65 29.50
N PHE A 404 15.41 -8.94 29.80
CA PHE A 404 16.39 -9.59 30.68
C PHE A 404 17.28 -10.62 30.01
N GLU A 405 16.92 -11.12 28.82
CA GLU A 405 17.65 -12.20 28.16
C GLU A 405 18.17 -11.76 26.80
N THR A 406 17.28 -11.53 25.82
CA THR A 406 17.70 -11.29 24.44
C THR A 406 18.23 -9.87 24.23
N ARG A 407 17.54 -8.85 24.77
CA ARG A 407 17.81 -7.41 24.59
C ARG A 407 17.95 -6.96 23.13
N ILE A 408 17.60 -7.82 22.17
CA ILE A 408 17.64 -7.55 20.73
C ILE A 408 16.18 -7.50 20.26
N GLY A 409 15.77 -6.35 19.72
CA GLY A 409 14.36 -6.12 19.39
C GLY A 409 14.17 -5.10 18.28
N PHE A 410 12.93 -5.01 17.80
CA PHE A 410 12.47 -3.95 16.92
C PHE A 410 11.54 -2.97 17.67
N CYS A 411 11.10 -1.87 17.07
CA CYS A 411 10.34 -0.81 17.75
C CYS A 411 9.14 -1.33 18.58
N GLU A 412 8.40 -2.30 18.07
CA GLU A 412 7.28 -2.96 18.77
C GLU A 412 7.69 -3.66 20.07
N HIS A 413 8.91 -4.22 20.14
CA HIS A 413 9.44 -4.88 21.33
C HIS A 413 9.76 -3.87 22.43
N PHE A 414 10.40 -2.77 22.05
CA PHE A 414 10.72 -1.64 22.93
C PHE A 414 9.43 -0.98 23.43
N ALA A 415 8.52 -0.60 22.54
CA ALA A 415 7.26 0.04 22.90
C ALA A 415 6.37 -0.86 23.76
N SER A 416 6.21 -2.14 23.40
CA SER A 416 5.41 -3.11 24.18
C SER A 416 5.96 -3.29 25.59
N SER A 417 7.27 -3.56 25.71
CA SER A 417 7.90 -3.85 26.99
C SER A 417 8.01 -2.62 27.88
N PHE A 418 8.30 -1.45 27.32
CA PHE A 418 8.27 -0.19 28.05
C PHE A 418 6.86 0.12 28.55
N THR A 419 5.84 -0.03 27.71
CA THR A 419 4.45 0.23 28.12
C THR A 419 4.05 -0.70 29.27
N MET A 420 4.32 -2.01 29.16
CA MET A 420 4.08 -2.97 30.25
C MET A 420 4.80 -2.59 31.54
N LEU A 421 6.06 -2.14 31.44
CA LEU A 421 6.86 -1.70 32.58
C LEU A 421 6.25 -0.47 33.26
N MET A 422 5.78 0.52 32.49
CA MET A 422 5.11 1.72 33.03
C MET A 422 3.80 1.38 33.71
N ARG A 423 2.98 0.51 33.10
CA ARG A 423 1.74 0.02 33.74
C ARG A 423 2.03 -0.67 35.08
N ALA A 424 3.10 -1.45 35.15
CA ALA A 424 3.54 -2.13 36.37
C ALA A 424 4.05 -1.18 37.45
N ALA A 425 4.60 -0.03 37.07
CA ALA A 425 4.96 1.04 37.97
C ALA A 425 3.74 1.86 38.47
N GLY A 426 2.54 1.60 37.95
CA GLY A 426 1.34 2.36 38.30
C GLY A 426 1.16 3.63 37.46
N ILE A 427 1.90 3.76 36.36
CA ILE A 427 1.82 4.88 35.42
C ILE A 427 0.91 4.47 34.25
N PRO A 428 -0.22 5.17 34.01
CA PRO A 428 -1.10 4.86 32.90
C PRO A 428 -0.36 5.00 31.57
N ALA A 429 -0.29 3.92 30.80
CA ALA A 429 0.48 3.88 29.56
C ALA A 429 -0.28 3.16 28.43
N ARG A 430 0.02 3.53 27.18
CA ARG A 430 -0.56 2.92 25.97
C ARG A 430 0.48 2.89 24.84
N VAL A 431 0.27 2.00 23.87
CA VAL A 431 1.10 1.92 22.66
C VAL A 431 0.43 2.73 21.56
N VAL A 432 1.22 3.45 20.77
CA VAL A 432 0.76 4.13 19.56
C VAL A 432 1.55 3.58 18.39
N THR A 433 0.83 3.22 17.32
CA THR A 433 1.45 2.83 16.06
C THR A 433 1.22 3.91 15.01
N GLY A 434 2.18 4.04 14.11
CA GLY A 434 2.18 5.10 13.12
C GLY A 434 3.43 5.03 12.26
N TYR A 435 3.89 6.19 11.79
CA TYR A 435 5.14 6.30 11.05
C TYR A 435 6.04 7.33 11.73
N GLN A 436 7.35 7.20 11.57
CA GLN A 436 8.31 8.17 12.09
C GLN A 436 9.29 8.57 10.99
N GLY A 437 9.54 9.88 10.88
CA GLY A 437 10.41 10.47 9.88
C GLY A 437 9.65 10.82 8.60
N ALA A 438 10.39 11.25 7.58
CA ALA A 438 9.93 11.38 6.20
C ALA A 438 11.14 11.71 5.31
N GLU A 439 11.15 11.20 4.09
CA GLU A 439 12.18 11.45 3.08
C GLU A 439 11.78 12.67 2.23
N LEU A 440 12.67 13.66 2.08
CA LEU A 440 12.42 14.81 1.21
C LEU A 440 12.51 14.39 -0.27
N ASN A 441 11.48 14.71 -1.06
CA ASN A 441 11.59 14.78 -2.51
C ASN A 441 11.92 16.23 -2.92
N PRO A 442 13.16 16.51 -3.35
CA PRO A 442 13.61 17.87 -3.67
C PRO A 442 13.01 18.42 -4.97
N VAL A 443 12.32 17.61 -5.78
CA VAL A 443 11.80 18.01 -7.10
C VAL A 443 10.56 18.89 -6.99
N ASP A 444 9.64 18.54 -6.08
CA ASP A 444 8.34 19.21 -5.89
C ASP A 444 8.14 19.70 -4.44
N ASP A 445 9.21 19.68 -3.64
CA ASP A 445 9.26 20.10 -2.24
C ASP A 445 8.14 19.48 -1.38
N TYR A 446 8.10 18.15 -1.37
CA TYR A 446 7.20 17.37 -0.52
C TYR A 446 7.95 16.21 0.12
N TYR A 447 7.40 15.71 1.21
CA TYR A 447 7.95 14.63 2.00
C TYR A 447 7.21 13.32 1.69
N ILE A 448 7.95 12.22 1.59
CA ILE A 448 7.45 10.86 1.36
C ILE A 448 7.58 10.08 2.66
N VAL A 449 6.50 9.45 3.09
CA VAL A 449 6.49 8.45 4.16
C VAL A 449 6.18 7.11 3.53
N ARG A 450 7.08 6.14 3.73
CA ARG A 450 6.99 4.79 3.18
C ARG A 450 6.56 3.79 4.25
N GLN A 451 6.13 2.61 3.81
CA GLN A 451 5.79 1.51 4.72
C GLN A 451 6.97 1.14 5.63
N ARG A 452 8.21 1.26 5.11
CA ARG A 452 9.44 1.06 5.88
C ARG A 452 9.58 1.98 7.10
N ASP A 453 8.95 3.15 7.07
CA ASP A 453 9.00 4.15 8.13
C ASP A 453 8.01 3.84 9.28
N ALA A 454 7.26 2.72 9.17
CA ALA A 454 6.34 2.27 10.20
C ALA A 454 7.06 2.14 11.55
N HIS A 455 6.41 2.62 12.60
CA HIS A 455 7.01 2.76 13.91
C HIS A 455 5.96 2.60 15.02
N ALA A 456 6.42 2.15 16.17
CA ALA A 456 5.64 2.02 17.38
C ALA A 456 6.36 2.71 18.53
N TRP A 457 5.62 3.49 19.32
CA TRP A 457 6.11 4.18 20.50
C TRP A 457 5.10 4.07 21.65
N SER A 458 5.47 4.60 22.81
CA SER A 458 4.63 4.59 24.00
C SER A 458 4.13 5.99 24.31
N GLU A 459 2.97 6.07 24.96
CA GLU A 459 2.53 7.28 25.64
C GLU A 459 2.29 6.94 27.10
N VAL A 460 2.73 7.84 27.98
CA VAL A 460 2.52 7.76 29.43
C VAL A 460 1.75 8.98 29.88
N TRP A 461 0.80 8.80 30.79
CA TRP A 461 0.12 9.94 31.40
C TRP A 461 0.90 10.42 32.62
N LEU A 462 1.32 11.68 32.60
CA LEU A 462 2.02 12.31 33.72
C LEU A 462 1.14 13.41 34.36
N PRO A 463 1.09 13.49 35.71
CA PRO A 463 0.38 14.55 36.39
C PRO A 463 0.80 15.93 35.88
N LYS A 464 -0.19 16.81 35.64
CA LYS A 464 -0.04 18.18 35.10
C LYS A 464 0.44 18.29 33.65
N GLN A 465 0.95 17.24 33.02
CA GLN A 465 1.41 17.28 31.61
C GLN A 465 0.43 16.59 30.66
N GLY A 466 -0.37 15.64 31.15
CA GLY A 466 -1.25 14.85 30.31
C GLY A 466 -0.52 13.66 29.70
N TRP A 467 -0.98 13.18 28.55
CA TRP A 467 -0.30 12.16 27.76
C TRP A 467 0.99 12.74 27.17
N VAL A 468 2.11 12.07 27.41
CA VAL A 468 3.44 12.42 26.93
C VAL A 468 3.96 11.30 26.07
N ARG A 469 4.40 11.62 24.85
CA ARG A 469 5.07 10.67 23.96
C ARG A 469 6.44 10.27 24.53
N VAL A 470 6.68 8.96 24.60
CA VAL A 470 7.96 8.38 24.98
C VAL A 470 8.35 7.31 23.97
N ASP A 471 9.52 7.49 23.36
CA ASP A 471 10.05 6.52 22.40
C ASP A 471 11.27 5.78 22.98
N PRO A 472 11.09 4.55 23.51
CA PRO A 472 12.20 3.76 24.01
C PRO A 472 13.17 3.32 22.90
N THR A 473 12.77 3.33 21.63
CA THR A 473 13.68 3.06 20.50
C THR A 473 14.71 4.17 20.36
N ALA A 474 14.30 5.43 20.53
CA ALA A 474 15.18 6.59 20.44
C ALA A 474 16.31 6.56 21.48
N ALA A 475 16.10 5.88 22.60
CA ALA A 475 17.11 5.66 23.63
C ALA A 475 18.21 4.66 23.21
N VAL A 476 17.92 3.76 22.28
CA VAL A 476 18.84 2.67 21.86
C VAL A 476 19.44 2.93 20.48
N ALA A 477 18.67 3.50 19.57
CA ALA A 477 19.07 3.81 18.20
C ALA A 477 18.60 5.25 17.85
N PRO A 478 19.24 6.29 18.39
CA PRO A 478 18.89 7.68 18.09
C PRO A 478 18.98 7.99 16.58
N GLU A 479 19.89 7.32 15.86
CA GLU A 479 20.08 7.51 14.42
C GLU A 479 18.83 7.10 13.61
N ARG A 480 18.03 6.15 14.13
CA ARG A 480 16.74 5.75 13.54
C ARG A 480 15.75 6.91 13.51
N ILE A 481 15.84 7.84 14.46
CA ILE A 481 14.93 8.98 14.60
C ILE A 481 15.41 10.15 13.74
N GLU A 482 16.73 10.31 13.63
CA GLU A 482 17.35 11.39 12.88
C GLU A 482 17.45 11.10 11.36
N SER A 483 17.51 9.83 10.97
CA SER A 483 17.73 9.38 9.58
C SER A 483 16.70 8.34 9.11
N SER A 484 16.44 8.31 7.81
CA SER A 484 15.57 7.30 7.17
C SER A 484 16.26 5.94 7.05
N ILE A 485 15.48 4.85 7.12
CA ILE A 485 16.02 3.48 6.97
C ILE A 485 16.39 3.20 5.50
N ASP A 486 17.64 2.81 5.24
CA ASP A 486 18.05 2.26 3.94
C ASP A 486 17.90 0.73 3.92
N ILE A 487 17.08 0.23 2.99
CA ILE A 487 16.78 -1.20 2.84
C ILE A 487 17.95 -1.99 2.20
N SER A 488 18.87 -1.31 1.51
CA SER A 488 19.98 -1.96 0.80
C SER A 488 21.06 -2.53 1.72
N GLN A 489 21.13 -2.09 2.98
CA GLN A 489 22.15 -2.49 3.97
C GLN A 489 21.61 -3.43 5.06
N LEU A 490 20.39 -3.96 4.92
CA LEU A 490 19.73 -4.85 5.90
C LEU A 490 20.29 -6.29 5.96
N SER A 491 21.48 -6.52 5.41
CA SER A 491 22.11 -7.84 5.31
C SER A 491 22.84 -8.28 6.59
N THR A 492 22.92 -7.42 7.62
CA THR A 492 23.61 -7.73 8.88
C THR A 492 22.66 -7.67 10.10
N THR A 493 23.01 -8.41 11.16
CA THR A 493 22.20 -8.59 12.40
C THR A 493 21.99 -7.29 13.19
N ALA A 494 22.83 -6.28 12.95
CA ALA A 494 22.72 -4.92 13.49
C ALA A 494 22.36 -3.96 12.35
N VAL A 495 21.36 -3.08 12.57
CA VAL A 495 21.00 -2.05 11.59
C VAL A 495 22.12 -0.99 11.56
N GLN A 496 22.80 -0.87 10.43
CA GLN A 496 23.74 0.23 10.20
C GLN A 496 22.97 1.43 9.64
N PHE A 497 22.93 2.52 10.40
CA PHE A 497 22.40 3.80 9.94
C PHE A 497 23.54 4.57 9.28
N THR A 498 23.56 4.62 7.94
CA THR A 498 24.60 5.35 7.21
C THR A 498 24.04 6.64 6.62
N VAL A 499 24.83 7.71 6.69
CA VAL A 499 24.70 8.85 5.79
C VAL A 499 25.03 8.33 4.38
N PRO A 500 24.15 8.53 3.37
CA PRO A 500 24.28 7.89 2.07
C PRO A 500 25.67 8.15 1.46
N HIS A 501 26.48 7.09 1.41
CA HIS A 501 27.80 7.15 0.80
C HIS A 501 27.68 7.31 -0.71
N SER A 502 28.47 8.25 -1.20
CA SER A 502 28.36 8.93 -2.47
C SER A 502 28.93 8.10 -3.62
N ASP A 503 28.12 7.20 -4.19
CA ASP A 503 28.39 6.71 -5.54
C ASP A 503 27.56 7.50 -6.55
N MET A 504 28.17 7.92 -7.66
CA MET A 504 27.50 8.78 -8.66
C MET A 504 26.31 8.07 -9.29
N LEU A 505 26.44 6.75 -9.48
CA LEU A 505 25.39 5.89 -10.00
C LEU A 505 24.20 5.76 -9.06
N SER A 506 24.42 5.59 -7.75
CA SER A 506 23.32 5.48 -6.78
C SER A 506 22.57 6.80 -6.64
N LYS A 507 23.26 7.95 -6.67
CA LYS A 507 22.63 9.28 -6.71
C LYS A 507 21.81 9.49 -7.98
N ALA A 508 22.34 9.10 -9.15
CA ALA A 508 21.61 9.22 -10.40
C ALA A 508 20.34 8.34 -10.41
N TRP A 509 20.43 7.11 -9.90
CA TRP A 509 19.27 6.22 -9.74
C TRP A 509 18.26 6.74 -8.72
N GLN A 510 18.70 7.26 -7.58
CA GLN A 510 17.82 7.85 -6.58
C GLN A 510 17.13 9.09 -7.15
N GLN A 511 17.87 9.97 -7.82
CA GLN A 511 17.30 11.16 -8.47
C GLN A 511 16.30 10.77 -9.56
N PHE A 512 16.60 9.73 -10.36
CA PHE A 512 15.68 9.20 -11.35
C PHE A 512 14.39 8.69 -10.71
N ASN A 513 14.49 7.91 -9.62
CA ASN A 513 13.32 7.42 -8.88
C ASN A 513 12.51 8.58 -8.27
N LEU A 514 13.16 9.60 -7.71
CA LEU A 514 12.49 10.79 -7.16
C LEU A 514 11.81 11.62 -8.25
N ASN A 515 12.42 11.74 -9.43
CA ASN A 515 11.83 12.38 -10.61
C ASN A 515 10.61 11.58 -11.11
N LEU A 516 10.73 10.25 -11.21
CA LEU A 516 9.60 9.39 -11.57
C LEU A 516 8.47 9.48 -10.54
N ASP A 517 8.79 9.52 -9.25
CA ASP A 517 7.81 9.71 -8.18
C ASP A 517 7.10 11.07 -8.29
N ALA A 518 7.83 12.14 -8.63
CA ALA A 518 7.28 13.48 -8.88
C ALA A 518 6.35 13.49 -10.10
N ILE A 519 6.77 12.87 -11.22
CA ILE A 519 5.96 12.74 -12.44
C ILE A 519 4.68 11.93 -12.15
N ASN A 520 4.81 10.80 -11.45
CA ASN A 520 3.67 10.01 -11.01
C ASN A 520 2.76 10.81 -10.08
N ASN A 521 3.30 11.59 -9.15
CA ASN A 521 2.52 12.44 -8.26
C ASN A 521 1.71 13.48 -9.04
N ARG A 522 2.34 14.20 -9.99
CA ARG A 522 1.67 15.17 -10.87
C ARG A 522 0.59 14.52 -11.73
N TRP A 523 0.88 13.38 -12.35
CA TRP A 523 -0.12 12.59 -13.09
C TRP A 523 -1.30 12.21 -12.21
N ASN A 524 -1.03 11.76 -10.99
CA ASN A 524 -2.08 11.39 -10.08
C ASN A 524 -2.92 12.58 -9.64
N GLN A 525 -2.33 13.76 -9.44
CA GLN A 525 -3.07 14.97 -9.10
C GLN A 525 -3.95 15.47 -10.26
N LEU A 526 -3.41 15.46 -11.47
CA LEU A 526 -4.08 16.00 -12.66
C LEU A 526 -5.07 15.03 -13.30
N VAL A 527 -4.75 13.73 -13.32
CA VAL A 527 -5.51 12.73 -14.08
C VAL A 527 -6.37 11.87 -13.15
N LEU A 528 -5.80 11.32 -12.08
CA LEU A 528 -6.57 10.49 -11.14
C LEU A 528 -7.35 11.32 -10.12
N GLY A 529 -6.87 12.52 -9.78
CA GLY A 529 -7.50 13.46 -8.86
C GLY A 529 -8.62 14.28 -9.50
N TYR A 530 -8.78 14.23 -10.83
CA TYR A 530 -9.90 14.84 -11.54
C TYR A 530 -11.19 14.02 -11.35
N GLY A 531 -11.79 14.18 -10.17
CA GLY A 531 -13.06 13.56 -9.78
C GLY A 531 -14.29 14.40 -10.16
N PRO A 532 -15.50 13.97 -9.79
CA PRO A 532 -16.76 14.67 -10.07
C PRO A 532 -16.74 16.12 -9.59
N ASP A 533 -16.18 16.39 -8.41
CA ASP A 533 -16.11 17.75 -7.85
C ASP A 533 -15.25 18.70 -8.70
N GLN A 534 -14.11 18.22 -9.21
CA GLN A 534 -13.25 19.02 -10.09
C GLN A 534 -13.87 19.17 -11.47
N GLN A 535 -14.52 18.12 -11.98
CA GLN A 535 -15.25 18.17 -13.24
C GLN A 535 -16.41 19.16 -13.17
N GLN A 536 -17.19 19.16 -12.09
CA GLN A 536 -18.29 20.09 -11.88
C GLN A 536 -17.78 21.53 -11.78
N LYS A 537 -16.70 21.78 -11.02
CA LYS A 537 -16.06 23.11 -10.98
C LYS A 537 -15.58 23.57 -12.36
N PHE A 538 -15.02 22.65 -13.15
CA PHE A 538 -14.57 22.95 -14.51
C PHE A 538 -15.73 23.28 -15.45
N LEU A 539 -16.83 22.50 -15.40
CA LEU A 539 -18.04 22.75 -16.18
C LEU A 539 -18.73 24.06 -15.78
N GLN A 540 -18.82 24.35 -14.48
CA GLN A 540 -19.33 25.61 -13.95
C GLN A 540 -18.51 26.81 -14.45
N ASN A 541 -17.17 26.69 -14.48
CA ASN A 541 -16.30 27.74 -15.03
C ASN A 541 -16.50 27.95 -16.55
N LEU A 542 -17.04 26.96 -17.25
CA LEU A 542 -17.42 27.04 -18.67
C LEU A 542 -18.88 27.50 -18.89
N GLY A 543 -19.63 27.76 -17.81
CA GLY A 543 -21.05 28.15 -17.89
C GLY A 543 -22.00 27.00 -18.22
N LEU A 544 -21.58 25.76 -17.98
CA LEU A 544 -22.40 24.55 -18.13
C LEU A 544 -22.75 24.04 -16.73
N ASP A 545 -24.03 24.15 -16.35
CA ASP A 545 -24.56 23.63 -15.07
C ASP A 545 -24.87 22.14 -15.11
#